data_AF-A0A261RI10-F1
#
_entry.id   AF-A0A261RI10-F1
#
_cell.length_a   1.000
_cell.length_b   1.000
_cell.length_c   1.000
_cell.angle_alpha   90.00
_cell.angle_beta   90.00
_cell.angle_gamma   90.00
#
_symmetry.space_group_name_H-M   'P 1'
#
loop_
_entity.id
_entity.type
_entity.pdbx_description
1 polymer ?
#
loop_
_entity_poly.entity_id
_entity_poly.type
_entity_poly.pdbx_seq_one_letter_code
_entity_poly.pdbx_strand_id
1 'polypeptide(L)'
;MAKAHAAKTDQINDLLYQALETEMGGIKVYEAAISCAINDDLKEEWEGYLEETSTHRQVLLTVFEQLGLDPEAPVPSREIVAHHGQSLVQAIEMAKSQGDPAAAQLVAAECVVLAETKDHLNWELIGMLAEKTSGERAKILKQAFEAVEQDEDHHLYHTKGWTRELWIESLGLPAVLPPPEEVKKVETAIGASRAEQARDSMLGGKH
;
A
#
# COMPACT_ATOMS: atom_id res chain seq x y z
N MET A 1 32.29 -8.97 7.29
CA MET A 1 31.53 -8.25 8.34
C MET A 1 31.43 -6.79 7.92
N ALA A 2 30.21 -6.29 7.71
CA ALA A 2 30.01 -4.87 7.40
C ALA A 2 30.36 -4.02 8.65
N LYS A 3 31.09 -2.93 8.46
CA LYS A 3 31.35 -1.97 9.54
C LYS A 3 30.03 -1.28 9.89
N ALA A 4 29.62 -1.31 11.15
CA ALA A 4 28.50 -0.53 11.65
C ALA A 4 28.78 0.96 11.40
N HIS A 5 28.05 1.57 10.47
CA HIS A 5 28.03 3.02 10.31
C HIS A 5 26.78 3.54 11.01
N ALA A 6 26.90 4.67 11.70
CA ALA A 6 25.74 5.36 12.25
C ALA A 6 24.76 5.69 11.11
N ALA A 7 23.46 5.52 11.37
CA ALA A 7 22.41 5.87 10.42
C ALA A 7 22.47 7.37 10.09
N LYS A 8 22.34 7.71 8.81
CA LYS A 8 22.47 9.10 8.32
C LYS A 8 21.17 9.84 8.56
N THR A 9 21.15 10.81 9.48
CA THR A 9 19.95 11.60 9.82
C THR A 9 19.25 12.19 8.59
N ASP A 10 20.00 12.76 7.65
CA ASP A 10 19.40 13.37 6.45
C ASP A 10 18.66 12.35 5.59
N GLN A 11 19.14 11.10 5.52
CA GLN A 11 18.47 10.02 4.77
C GLN A 11 17.26 9.46 5.51
N ILE A 12 17.28 9.44 6.84
CA ILE A 12 16.09 9.08 7.63
C ILE A 12 15.01 10.12 7.42
N ASN A 13 15.35 11.40 7.50
CA ASN A 13 14.39 12.47 7.25
C ASN A 13 13.84 12.38 5.83
N ASP A 14 14.69 12.17 4.82
CA ASP A 14 14.26 11.99 3.42
C ASP A 14 13.28 10.82 3.26
N LEU A 15 13.52 9.67 3.91
CA LEU A 15 12.59 8.55 3.94
C LEU A 15 11.23 8.94 4.53
N LEU A 16 11.21 9.68 5.64
CA LEU A 16 9.96 10.13 6.28
C LEU A 16 9.17 11.10 5.39
N TYR A 17 9.87 11.98 4.66
CA TYR A 17 9.27 12.85 3.65
C TYR A 17 8.68 12.05 2.49
N GLN A 18 9.38 11.04 2.00
CA GLN A 18 8.85 10.15 0.97
C GLN A 18 7.65 9.34 1.47
N ALA A 19 7.68 8.84 2.71
CA ALA A 19 6.55 8.11 3.31
C ALA A 19 5.30 9.01 3.40
N LEU A 20 5.44 10.24 3.92
CA LEU A 20 4.31 11.17 4.02
C LEU A 20 3.72 11.50 2.64
N GLU A 21 4.58 11.65 1.63
CA GLU A 21 4.12 11.89 0.26
C GLU A 21 3.46 10.65 -0.36
N THR A 22 3.94 9.44 -0.05
CA THR A 22 3.30 8.19 -0.50
C THR A 22 1.89 8.09 0.03
N GLU A 23 1.66 8.27 1.33
CA GLU A 23 0.32 8.24 1.96
C GLU A 23 -0.64 9.26 1.33
N MET A 24 -0.16 10.49 1.09
CA MET A 24 -0.93 11.54 0.42
C MET A 24 -1.26 11.18 -1.03
N GLY A 25 -0.38 10.45 -1.71
CA GLY A 25 -0.63 9.88 -3.04
C GLY A 25 -1.62 8.72 -2.99
N GLY A 26 -1.47 7.81 -2.01
CA GLY A 26 -2.30 6.63 -1.77
C GLY A 26 -3.77 7.01 -1.61
N ILE A 27 -4.08 8.02 -0.80
CA ILE A 27 -5.44 8.57 -0.65
C ILE A 27 -6.07 8.88 -2.03
N LYS A 28 -5.34 9.57 -2.90
CA LYS A 28 -5.84 9.93 -4.24
C LYS A 28 -5.96 8.73 -5.16
N VAL A 29 -5.06 7.76 -5.05
CA VAL A 29 -5.11 6.50 -5.80
C VAL A 29 -6.36 5.71 -5.42
N TYR A 30 -6.65 5.56 -4.13
CA TYR A 30 -7.86 4.90 -3.65
C TYR A 30 -9.13 5.63 -4.08
N GLU A 31 -9.20 6.96 -3.95
CA GLU A 31 -10.34 7.75 -4.45
C GLU A 31 -10.62 7.49 -5.94
N ALA A 32 -9.56 7.48 -6.77
CA ALA A 32 -9.68 7.19 -8.20
C ALA A 32 -10.08 5.73 -8.45
N ALA A 33 -9.50 4.77 -7.71
CA ALA A 33 -9.77 3.35 -7.83
C ALA A 33 -11.22 3.00 -7.46
N ILE A 34 -11.72 3.50 -6.32
CA ILE A 34 -13.12 3.36 -5.86
C ILE A 34 -14.09 3.85 -6.95
N SER A 35 -13.74 4.91 -7.66
CA SER A 35 -14.56 5.45 -8.75
C SER A 35 -14.64 4.55 -10.00
N CYS A 36 -13.77 3.53 -10.10
CA CYS A 36 -13.73 2.52 -11.15
C CYS A 36 -14.21 1.13 -10.68
N ALA A 37 -14.45 0.94 -9.38
CA ALA A 37 -14.87 -0.34 -8.84
C ALA A 37 -16.28 -0.72 -9.32
N ILE A 38 -16.41 -1.93 -9.84
CA ILE A 38 -17.65 -2.59 -10.25
C ILE A 38 -17.96 -3.84 -9.42
N ASN A 39 -16.96 -4.41 -8.74
CA ASN A 39 -17.13 -5.47 -7.76
C ASN A 39 -17.39 -4.82 -6.38
N ASP A 40 -18.54 -5.12 -5.78
CA ASP A 40 -18.99 -4.49 -4.53
C ASP A 40 -18.07 -4.83 -3.34
N ASP A 41 -17.61 -6.08 -3.23
CA ASP A 41 -16.70 -6.52 -2.17
C ASP A 41 -15.35 -5.78 -2.28
N LEU A 42 -14.77 -5.69 -3.49
CA LEU A 42 -13.53 -4.93 -3.73
C LEU A 42 -13.70 -3.45 -3.40
N LYS A 43 -14.86 -2.89 -3.71
CA LYS A 43 -15.16 -1.49 -3.43
C LYS A 43 -15.18 -1.24 -1.92
N GLU A 44 -15.84 -2.12 -1.15
CA GLU A 44 -15.88 -2.05 0.31
C GLU A 44 -14.46 -2.14 0.89
N GLU A 45 -13.62 -3.05 0.40
CA GLU A 45 -12.22 -3.16 0.82
C GLU A 45 -11.42 -1.87 0.56
N TRP A 46 -11.52 -1.30 -0.65
CA TRP A 46 -10.83 -0.04 -0.97
C TRP A 46 -11.36 1.17 -0.17
N GLU A 47 -12.64 1.21 0.16
CA GLU A 47 -13.19 2.24 1.06
C GLU A 47 -12.59 2.12 2.47
N GLY A 48 -12.41 0.89 2.98
CA GLY A 48 -11.71 0.64 4.23
C GLY A 48 -10.24 1.07 4.20
N TYR A 49 -9.50 0.66 3.16
CA TYR A 49 -8.09 1.03 3.02
C TYR A 49 -7.90 2.54 2.89
N LEU A 50 -8.80 3.26 2.20
CA LEU A 50 -8.78 4.72 2.15
C LEU A 50 -8.86 5.38 3.54
N GLU A 51 -9.69 4.85 4.44
CA GLU A 51 -9.81 5.33 5.83
C GLU A 51 -8.53 5.05 6.63
N GLU A 52 -7.92 3.88 6.42
CA GLU A 52 -6.67 3.46 7.05
C GLU A 52 -5.48 4.30 6.57
N THR A 53 -5.26 4.46 5.25
CA THR A 53 -4.23 5.34 4.66
C THR A 53 -4.39 6.80 5.15
N SER A 54 -5.62 7.28 5.30
CA SER A 54 -5.88 8.61 5.88
C SER A 54 -5.39 8.71 7.34
N THR A 55 -5.52 7.62 8.10
CA THR A 55 -4.99 7.50 9.47
C THR A 55 -3.47 7.41 9.48
N HIS A 56 -2.87 6.63 8.57
CA HIS A 56 -1.42 6.48 8.45
C HIS A 56 -0.73 7.81 8.11
N ARG A 57 -1.31 8.61 7.21
CA ARG A 57 -0.90 10.02 7.00
C ARG A 57 -0.88 10.81 8.31
N GLN A 58 -1.90 10.68 9.16
CA GLN A 58 -1.97 11.40 10.44
C GLN A 58 -0.92 10.89 11.44
N VAL A 59 -0.60 9.60 11.41
CA VAL A 59 0.51 9.01 12.17
C VAL A 59 1.83 9.65 11.76
N LEU A 60 2.12 9.75 10.46
CA LEU A 60 3.33 10.41 9.97
C LEU A 60 3.38 11.90 10.32
N LEU A 61 2.27 12.64 10.23
CA LEU A 61 2.23 14.04 10.67
C LEU A 61 2.58 14.18 12.16
N THR A 62 2.15 13.22 12.99
CA THR A 62 2.52 13.17 14.42
C THR A 62 4.03 12.89 14.60
N VAL A 63 4.61 12.00 13.78
CA VAL A 63 6.06 11.76 13.75
C VAL A 63 6.81 13.06 13.41
N PHE A 64 6.33 13.81 12.42
CA PHE A 64 6.93 15.07 12.01
C PHE A 64 6.92 16.11 13.13
N GLU A 65 5.77 16.27 13.80
CA GLU A 65 5.64 17.16 14.95
C GLU A 65 6.65 16.79 16.06
N GLN A 66 6.72 15.52 16.44
CA GLN A 66 7.60 15.07 17.53
C GLN A 66 9.10 15.18 17.19
N LEU A 67 9.44 15.06 15.90
CA LEU A 67 10.82 15.22 15.41
C LEU A 67 11.17 16.67 15.05
N GLY A 68 10.21 17.60 15.10
CA GLY A 68 10.41 19.00 14.69
C GLY A 68 10.69 19.15 13.19
N LEU A 69 10.11 18.29 12.35
CA LEU A 69 10.18 18.37 10.90
C LEU A 69 9.01 19.18 10.36
N ASP A 70 9.24 19.95 9.30
CA ASP A 70 8.20 20.71 8.61
C ASP A 70 7.55 19.81 7.54
N PRO A 71 6.27 19.40 7.68
CA PRO A 71 5.61 18.53 6.71
C PRO A 71 5.42 19.16 5.34
N GLU A 72 5.64 20.47 5.17
CA GLU A 72 5.55 21.19 3.90
C GLU A 72 6.94 21.53 3.31
N ALA A 73 8.02 21.00 3.89
CA ALA A 73 9.36 21.29 3.41
C ALA A 73 9.53 20.85 1.94
N PRO A 74 10.13 21.72 1.09
CA PRO A 74 10.35 21.43 -0.33
C PRO A 74 11.56 20.50 -0.50
N VAL A 75 11.35 19.20 -0.28
CA VAL A 75 12.38 18.17 -0.42
C VAL A 75 12.36 17.60 -1.85
N PRO A 76 13.49 17.57 -2.58
CA PRO A 76 13.51 17.11 -3.98
C PRO A 76 12.97 15.69 -4.20
N SER A 77 13.18 14.78 -3.25
CA SER A 77 12.66 13.40 -3.32
C SER A 77 11.13 13.34 -3.27
N ARG A 78 10.47 14.28 -2.56
CA ARG A 78 9.01 14.36 -2.51
C ARG A 78 8.41 14.68 -3.86
N GLU A 79 9.02 15.57 -4.63
CA GLU A 79 8.54 15.88 -5.97
C GLU A 79 8.49 14.62 -6.86
N ILE A 80 9.49 13.73 -6.71
CA ILE A 80 9.53 12.46 -7.44
C ILE A 80 8.45 11.49 -6.95
N VAL A 81 8.25 11.35 -5.63
CA VAL A 81 7.20 10.48 -5.08
C VAL A 81 5.80 11.01 -5.43
N ALA A 82 5.58 12.32 -5.34
CA ALA A 82 4.35 12.98 -5.78
C ALA A 82 4.05 12.68 -7.25
N HIS A 83 5.08 12.72 -8.11
CA HIS A 83 4.93 12.38 -9.53
C HIS A 83 4.56 10.90 -9.75
N HIS A 84 5.10 9.97 -8.97
CA HIS A 84 4.67 8.57 -9.03
C HIS A 84 3.18 8.43 -8.70
N GLY A 85 2.73 8.98 -7.56
CA GLY A 85 1.32 8.92 -7.16
C GLY A 85 0.39 9.59 -8.20
N GLN A 86 0.76 10.76 -8.70
CA GLN A 86 0.00 11.44 -9.76
C GLN A 86 -0.09 10.61 -11.04
N SER A 87 0.99 9.92 -11.42
CA SER A 87 1.01 9.09 -12.63
C SER A 87 0.08 7.88 -12.49
N LEU A 88 0.00 7.27 -11.30
CA LEU A 88 -0.94 6.18 -11.03
C LEU A 88 -2.39 6.67 -11.15
N VAL A 89 -2.74 7.78 -10.51
CA VAL A 89 -4.08 8.40 -10.64
C VAL A 89 -4.41 8.69 -12.11
N GLN A 90 -3.46 9.25 -12.86
CA GLN A 90 -3.66 9.54 -14.27
C GLN A 90 -3.92 8.27 -15.09
N ALA A 91 -3.22 7.16 -14.81
CA ALA A 91 -3.45 5.88 -15.49
C ALA A 91 -4.88 5.35 -15.25
N ILE A 92 -5.38 5.45 -14.01
CA ILE A 92 -6.75 5.07 -13.65
C ILE A 92 -7.77 5.90 -14.44
N GLU A 93 -7.63 7.23 -14.41
CA GLU A 93 -8.55 8.12 -15.13
C GLU A 93 -8.49 7.94 -16.65
N MET A 94 -7.30 7.65 -17.19
CA MET A 94 -7.15 7.30 -18.61
C MET A 94 -7.91 6.02 -18.96
N ALA A 95 -7.80 4.96 -18.14
CA ALA A 95 -8.53 3.72 -18.37
C ALA A 95 -10.05 3.93 -18.26
N LYS A 96 -10.50 4.65 -17.24
CA LYS A 96 -11.92 5.04 -17.05
C LYS A 96 -12.49 5.79 -18.26
N SER A 97 -11.72 6.72 -18.82
CA SER A 97 -12.16 7.52 -19.98
C SER A 97 -12.34 6.72 -21.28
N GLN A 98 -11.75 5.52 -21.37
CA GLN A 98 -11.90 4.63 -22.54
C GLN A 98 -13.24 3.89 -22.55
N GLY A 99 -13.97 3.88 -21.43
CA GLY A 99 -15.37 3.47 -21.37
C GLY A 99 -15.63 1.97 -21.18
N ASP A 100 -14.60 1.16 -20.93
CA ASP A 100 -14.75 -0.23 -20.49
C ASP A 100 -14.59 -0.30 -18.96
N PRO A 101 -15.68 -0.51 -18.19
CA PRO A 101 -15.62 -0.54 -16.73
C PRO A 101 -14.77 -1.69 -16.17
N ALA A 102 -14.75 -2.85 -16.83
CA ALA A 102 -13.96 -4.00 -16.35
C ALA A 102 -12.47 -3.73 -16.54
N ALA A 103 -12.08 -3.17 -17.70
CA ALA A 103 -10.70 -2.75 -17.95
C ALA A 103 -10.27 -1.62 -17.00
N ALA A 104 -11.16 -0.67 -16.69
CA ALA A 104 -10.88 0.41 -15.75
C ALA A 104 -10.65 -0.10 -14.32
N GLN A 105 -11.49 -1.01 -13.81
CA GLN A 105 -11.28 -1.65 -12.51
C GLN A 105 -9.95 -2.42 -12.46
N LEU A 106 -9.59 -3.12 -13.54
CA LEU A 106 -8.35 -3.88 -13.61
C LEU A 106 -7.12 -2.96 -13.52
N VAL A 107 -7.09 -1.88 -14.30
CA VAL A 107 -6.01 -0.88 -14.24
C VAL A 107 -5.96 -0.20 -12.87
N ALA A 108 -7.12 0.07 -12.26
CA ALA A 108 -7.18 0.58 -10.89
C ALA A 108 -6.51 -0.37 -9.90
N ALA A 109 -6.81 -1.67 -9.96
CA ALA A 109 -6.19 -2.67 -9.09
C ALA A 109 -4.67 -2.74 -9.28
N GLU A 110 -4.16 -2.70 -10.52
CA GLU A 110 -2.72 -2.63 -10.79
C GLU A 110 -2.07 -1.38 -10.18
N CYS A 111 -2.73 -0.23 -10.30
CA CYS A 111 -2.23 1.02 -9.75
C CYS A 111 -2.20 1.00 -8.22
N VAL A 112 -3.20 0.42 -7.57
CA VAL A 112 -3.20 0.22 -6.12
C VAL A 112 -2.02 -0.68 -5.71
N VAL A 113 -1.79 -1.82 -6.38
CA VAL A 113 -0.62 -2.69 -6.06
C VAL A 113 0.71 -1.93 -6.15
N LEU A 114 0.87 -1.05 -7.14
CA LEU A 114 2.08 -0.24 -7.29
C LEU A 114 2.24 0.80 -6.18
N ALA A 115 1.13 1.41 -5.74
CA ALA A 115 1.11 2.33 -4.60
C ALA A 115 1.49 1.59 -3.30
N GLU A 116 0.79 0.50 -2.98
CA GLU A 116 1.04 -0.30 -1.77
C GLU A 116 2.45 -0.90 -1.74
N THR A 117 3.00 -1.26 -2.89
CA THR A 117 4.39 -1.76 -2.95
C THR A 117 5.39 -0.70 -2.53
N LYS A 118 5.14 0.58 -2.84
CA LYS A 118 6.02 1.68 -2.42
C LYS A 118 5.81 2.00 -0.94
N ASP A 119 4.58 1.93 -0.45
CA ASP A 119 4.25 2.31 0.92
C ASP A 119 4.72 1.29 1.94
N HIS A 120 4.40 0.02 1.70
CA HIS A 120 4.90 -1.09 2.50
C HIS A 120 6.43 -1.06 2.64
N LEU A 121 7.17 -0.76 1.56
CA LEU A 121 8.62 -0.59 1.62
C LEU A 121 9.04 0.58 2.53
N ASN A 122 8.32 1.70 2.53
CA ASN A 122 8.61 2.82 3.43
C ASN A 122 8.46 2.38 4.88
N TRP A 123 7.33 1.74 5.21
CA TRP A 123 7.02 1.31 6.56
C TRP A 123 7.98 0.21 7.05
N GLU A 124 8.34 -0.78 6.21
CA GLU A 124 9.37 -1.77 6.55
C GLU A 124 10.72 -1.11 6.90
N LEU A 125 11.13 -0.10 6.13
CA LEU A 125 12.36 0.63 6.40
C LEU A 125 12.26 1.48 7.69
N ILE A 126 11.10 2.07 7.98
CA ILE A 126 10.84 2.80 9.23
C ILE A 126 10.93 1.85 10.43
N GLY A 127 10.29 0.67 10.35
CA GLY A 127 10.38 -0.38 11.37
C GLY A 127 11.81 -0.86 11.58
N MET A 128 12.55 -1.12 10.49
CA MET A 128 13.97 -1.45 10.55
C MET A 128 14.79 -0.35 11.26
N LEU A 129 14.55 0.93 10.93
CA LEU A 129 15.24 2.05 11.59
C LEU A 129 14.90 2.12 13.08
N ALA A 130 13.65 1.86 13.45
CA ALA A 130 13.22 1.81 14.85
C ALA A 130 13.99 0.74 15.65
N GLU A 131 14.26 -0.42 15.06
CA GLU A 131 15.05 -1.49 15.69
C GLU A 131 16.56 -1.23 15.71
N LYS A 132 17.10 -0.64 14.65
CA LYS A 132 18.55 -0.49 14.45
C LYS A 132 19.12 0.80 15.02
N THR A 133 18.27 1.75 15.39
CA THR A 133 18.68 3.01 16.02
C THR A 133 18.32 3.05 17.50
N SER A 134 18.66 4.13 18.20
CA SER A 134 18.41 4.27 19.63
C SER A 134 18.10 5.73 19.97
N GLY A 135 17.56 5.95 21.17
CA GLY A 135 17.15 7.27 21.64
C GLY A 135 15.72 7.62 21.25
N GLU A 136 15.38 8.90 21.35
CA GLU A 136 13.98 9.34 21.25
C GLU A 136 13.38 9.08 19.86
N ARG A 137 14.14 9.37 18.80
CA ARG A 137 13.72 9.06 17.42
C ARG A 137 13.32 7.60 17.24
N ALA A 138 14.10 6.66 17.76
CA ALA A 138 13.81 5.23 17.62
C ALA A 138 12.46 4.86 18.26
N LYS A 139 12.13 5.45 19.42
CA LYS A 139 10.83 5.23 20.07
C LYS A 139 9.67 5.79 19.26
N ILE A 140 9.84 7.00 18.72
CA ILE A 140 8.83 7.68 17.90
C ILE A 140 8.53 6.83 16.65
N LEU A 141 9.58 6.41 15.94
CA LEU A 141 9.44 5.56 14.75
C LEU A 141 8.82 4.20 15.10
N LYS A 142 9.21 3.60 16.23
CA LYS A 142 8.65 2.34 16.69
C LYS A 142 7.15 2.43 16.93
N GLN A 143 6.72 3.46 17.66
CA GLN A 143 5.30 3.68 17.96
C GLN A 143 4.49 3.90 16.69
N ALA A 144 5.03 4.65 15.73
CA ALA A 144 4.37 4.88 14.45
C ALA A 144 4.24 3.59 13.64
N PHE A 145 5.33 2.82 13.53
CA PHE A 145 5.35 1.55 12.80
C PHE A 145 4.38 0.52 13.39
N GLU A 146 4.39 0.32 14.71
CA GLU A 146 3.48 -0.61 15.40
C GLU A 146 2.00 -0.22 15.26
N ALA A 147 1.70 1.04 14.91
CA ALA A 147 0.34 1.52 14.72
C ALA A 147 -0.23 1.24 13.32
N VAL A 148 0.62 0.87 12.34
CA VAL A 148 0.23 0.77 10.92
C VAL A 148 0.65 -0.54 10.26
N GLU A 149 1.70 -1.22 10.75
CA GLU A 149 2.32 -2.39 10.09
C GLU A 149 1.30 -3.48 9.69
N GLN A 150 0.32 -3.75 10.55
CA GLN A 150 -0.69 -4.77 10.29
C GLN A 150 -1.62 -4.38 9.12
N ASP A 151 -2.01 -3.10 9.05
CA ASP A 151 -2.84 -2.57 7.97
C ASP A 151 -2.06 -2.64 6.64
N GLU A 152 -0.80 -2.19 6.65
CA GLU A 152 0.09 -2.19 5.48
C GLU A 152 0.35 -3.59 4.91
N ASP A 153 0.51 -4.60 5.78
CA ASP A 153 0.63 -5.98 5.34
C ASP A 153 -0.68 -6.47 4.68
N HIS A 154 -1.84 -6.12 5.24
CA HIS A 154 -3.13 -6.41 4.60
C HIS A 154 -3.24 -5.76 3.22
N HIS A 155 -3.02 -4.44 3.15
CA HIS A 155 -3.14 -3.65 1.92
C HIS A 155 -2.34 -4.28 0.78
N LEU A 156 -1.07 -4.60 1.03
CA LEU A 156 -0.18 -5.16 0.02
C LEU A 156 -0.58 -6.57 -0.41
N TYR A 157 -0.82 -7.49 0.53
CA TYR A 157 -1.06 -8.89 0.17
C TYR A 157 -2.47 -9.09 -0.42
N HIS A 158 -3.47 -8.40 0.10
CA HIS A 158 -4.86 -8.57 -0.31
C HIS A 158 -5.06 -7.92 -1.68
N THR A 159 -4.56 -6.70 -1.90
CA THR A 159 -4.64 -6.04 -3.22
C THR A 159 -3.91 -6.85 -4.31
N LYS A 160 -2.78 -7.48 -4.00
CA LYS A 160 -2.10 -8.40 -4.93
C LYS A 160 -2.98 -9.60 -5.29
N GLY A 161 -3.66 -10.18 -4.29
CA GLY A 161 -4.65 -11.23 -4.49
C GLY A 161 -5.78 -10.76 -5.41
N TRP A 162 -6.41 -9.63 -5.09
CA TRP A 162 -7.49 -9.04 -5.88
C TRP A 162 -7.09 -8.81 -7.34
N THR A 163 -5.94 -8.18 -7.56
CA THR A 163 -5.41 -7.89 -8.91
C THR A 163 -5.16 -9.18 -9.71
N ARG A 164 -4.59 -10.22 -9.08
CA ARG A 164 -4.39 -11.52 -9.71
C ARG A 164 -5.72 -12.12 -10.18
N GLU A 165 -6.72 -12.13 -9.31
CA GLU A 165 -8.00 -12.76 -9.59
C GLU A 165 -8.81 -12.00 -10.64
N LEU A 166 -8.75 -10.67 -10.64
CA LEU A 166 -9.32 -9.83 -11.70
C LEU A 166 -8.65 -10.08 -13.06
N TRP A 167 -7.32 -10.23 -13.09
CA TRP A 167 -6.62 -10.62 -14.32
C TRP A 167 -7.06 -12.00 -14.81
N ILE A 168 -7.15 -12.99 -13.91
CA ILE A 168 -7.63 -14.35 -14.25
C ILE A 168 -9.04 -14.28 -14.85
N GLU A 169 -9.95 -13.51 -14.26
CA GLU A 169 -11.30 -13.28 -14.79
C GLU A 169 -11.26 -12.65 -16.19
N SER A 170 -10.46 -11.60 -16.39
CA SER A 170 -10.32 -10.92 -17.68
C SER A 170 -9.76 -11.84 -18.79
N LEU A 171 -8.98 -12.85 -18.42
CA LEU A 171 -8.44 -13.88 -19.32
C LEU A 171 -9.46 -14.99 -19.64
N GLY A 172 -10.68 -14.91 -19.08
CA GLY A 172 -11.74 -15.91 -19.27
C GLY A 172 -11.53 -17.20 -18.46
N LEU A 173 -10.70 -17.17 -17.43
CA LEU A 173 -10.43 -18.29 -16.55
C LEU A 173 -11.24 -18.17 -15.25
N PRO A 174 -11.52 -19.28 -14.53
CA PRO A 174 -12.26 -19.23 -13.27
C PRO A 174 -11.47 -18.47 -12.19
N ALA A 175 -11.98 -17.31 -11.76
CA ALA A 175 -11.43 -16.48 -10.68
C ALA A 175 -12.00 -16.86 -9.30
N VAL A 176 -11.27 -16.55 -8.23
CA VAL A 176 -11.71 -16.65 -6.83
C VAL A 176 -11.79 -15.23 -6.27
N LEU A 177 -12.99 -14.64 -6.27
CA LEU A 177 -13.25 -13.30 -5.75
C LEU A 177 -14.27 -13.40 -4.60
N PRO A 178 -13.99 -12.85 -3.40
CA PRO A 178 -12.71 -12.28 -2.94
C PRO A 178 -11.54 -13.28 -2.96
N PRO A 179 -10.28 -12.80 -3.05
CA PRO A 179 -9.11 -13.66 -3.14
C PRO A 179 -8.86 -14.45 -1.84
N PRO A 180 -8.13 -15.58 -1.88
CA PRO A 180 -7.79 -16.36 -0.69
C PRO A 180 -7.09 -15.55 0.41
N GLU A 181 -6.29 -14.55 0.03
CA GLU A 181 -5.57 -13.64 0.92
C GLU A 181 -6.53 -12.83 1.80
N GLU A 182 -7.58 -12.26 1.19
CA GLU A 182 -8.66 -11.52 1.84
C GLU A 182 -9.43 -12.43 2.81
N VAL A 183 -9.95 -13.55 2.30
CA VAL A 183 -10.79 -14.48 3.08
C VAL A 183 -10.05 -15.05 4.30
N LYS A 184 -8.73 -15.22 4.19
CA LYS A 184 -7.89 -15.75 5.27
C LYS A 184 -7.26 -14.67 6.13
N LYS A 185 -7.45 -13.39 5.81
CA LYS A 185 -6.87 -12.24 6.51
C LYS A 185 -5.36 -12.40 6.68
N VAL A 186 -4.66 -12.55 5.55
CA VAL A 186 -3.22 -12.81 5.58
C VAL A 186 -2.44 -11.55 5.93
N GLU A 187 -1.51 -11.68 6.87
CA GLU A 187 -0.70 -10.55 7.38
C GLU A 187 0.80 -10.79 7.19
N THR A 188 1.18 -11.79 6.39
CA THR A 188 2.60 -12.13 6.19
C THR A 188 2.85 -12.64 4.78
N ALA A 189 4.05 -12.43 4.25
CA ALA A 189 4.45 -12.95 2.94
C ALA A 189 4.32 -14.49 2.84
N ILE A 190 4.64 -15.22 3.92
CA ILE A 190 4.47 -16.68 3.96
C ILE A 190 2.98 -17.05 3.97
N GLY A 191 2.16 -16.30 4.71
CA GLY A 191 0.72 -16.46 4.74
C GLY A 191 0.09 -16.23 3.37
N ALA A 192 0.44 -15.13 2.70
CA ALA A 192 0.01 -14.79 1.35
C ALA A 192 0.38 -15.89 0.36
N SER A 193 1.64 -16.35 0.37
CA SER A 193 2.08 -17.44 -0.51
C SER A 193 1.32 -18.75 -0.26
N ARG A 194 1.03 -19.09 1.00
CA ARG A 194 0.20 -20.26 1.34
C ARG A 194 -1.26 -20.09 0.92
N ALA A 195 -1.81 -18.89 1.01
CA ALA A 195 -3.16 -18.58 0.60
C ALA A 195 -3.31 -18.70 -0.92
N GLU A 196 -2.39 -18.10 -1.68
CA GLU A 196 -2.28 -18.23 -3.13
C GLU A 196 -2.20 -19.69 -3.58
N GLN A 197 -1.32 -20.50 -2.99
CA GLN A 197 -1.19 -21.93 -3.33
C GLN A 197 -2.44 -22.75 -3.06
N ALA A 198 -3.28 -22.30 -2.11
CA ALA A 198 -4.53 -22.97 -1.76
C ALA A 198 -5.72 -22.51 -2.61
N ARG A 199 -5.54 -21.53 -3.51
CA ARG A 199 -6.57 -20.97 -4.38
C ARG A 199 -7.40 -22.05 -5.10
N ASP A 200 -6.74 -23.04 -5.69
CA ASP A 200 -7.42 -24.07 -6.50
C ASP A 200 -8.42 -24.90 -5.69
N SER A 201 -8.23 -25.03 -4.38
CA SER A 201 -9.19 -25.69 -3.49
C SER A 201 -10.49 -24.90 -3.31
N MET A 202 -10.47 -23.59 -3.57
CA MET A 202 -11.64 -22.71 -3.51
C MET A 202 -12.45 -22.70 -4.80
N LEU A 203 -11.87 -23.17 -5.92
CA LEU A 203 -12.58 -23.35 -7.20
C LEU A 203 -13.51 -24.58 -7.21
N GLY A 204 -13.40 -25.45 -6.20
CA GLY A 204 -13.73 -26.88 -6.32
C GLY A 204 -14.80 -27.44 -5.36
N GLY A 205 -15.73 -26.64 -4.87
CA GLY A 205 -16.90 -27.14 -4.13
C GLY A 205 -17.95 -27.87 -5.00
N LYS A 206 -17.56 -28.67 -6.00
CA LYS A 206 -18.40 -29.63 -6.72
C LYS A 206 -17.55 -30.78 -7.30
N HIS A 207 -17.54 -31.90 -6.59
CA HIS A 207 -17.49 -33.24 -7.18
C HIS A 207 -18.82 -33.94 -6.89
#